data_AF-A0A5B7F8H4-F1
#
_entry.id   AF-A0A5B7F8H4-F1
#
_cell.length_a   1.000
_cell.length_b   1.000
_cell.length_c   1.000
_cell.angle_alpha   90.00
_cell.angle_beta   90.00
_cell.angle_gamma   90.00
#
_symmetry.space_group_name_H-M   'P 1'
#
loop_
_entity.id
_entity.type
_entity.pdbx_description
1 polymer ?
#
loop_
_entity_poly.entity_id
_entity_poly.type
_entity_poly.pdbx_seq_one_letter_code
_entity_poly.pdbx_strand_id
1 'polypeptide(L)'
;MVTVTVGLHFVSQHKDWDLDTDQQVGQFTELLHSLQDCWMPHSIHQTKASDQLWFGPECRGASNAKYHAWLAFKRHPTAWNGQQHREAPDHMRATQDWASNQWVTDLKRKLQGCQMESKCW
;
A
#
# COMPACT_ATOMS: atom_id res chain seq x y z
N MET A 1 -46.23 -32.94 28.85
CA MET A 1 -47.56 -32.76 28.23
C MET A 1 -47.71 -31.27 27.89
N VAL A 2 -48.10 -31.01 26.65
CA VAL A 2 -48.44 -29.77 25.89
C VAL A 2 -49.02 -28.63 26.78
N THR A 3 -48.91 -27.31 26.57
CA THR A 3 -48.93 -26.47 25.35
C THR A 3 -48.57 -25.00 25.65
N VAL A 4 -48.10 -24.32 24.61
CA VAL A 4 -47.86 -22.89 24.36
C VAL A 4 -49.04 -21.97 24.71
N THR A 5 -48.79 -20.73 25.14
CA THR A 5 -49.50 -19.53 24.64
C THR A 5 -48.61 -18.28 24.72
N VAL A 6 -48.53 -17.60 23.59
CA VAL A 6 -47.77 -16.38 23.28
C VAL A 6 -48.47 -15.15 23.86
N GLY A 7 -47.71 -14.21 24.42
CA GLY A 7 -48.15 -12.85 24.71
C GLY A 7 -47.09 -11.85 24.26
N LEU A 8 -47.23 -11.36 23.02
CA LEU A 8 -46.51 -10.19 22.53
C LEU A 8 -46.82 -8.98 23.42
N HIS A 9 -45.79 -8.33 23.95
CA HIS A 9 -45.85 -6.91 24.26
C HIS A 9 -44.63 -6.22 23.64
N PHE A 10 -44.89 -5.70 22.45
CA PHE A 10 -44.05 -4.78 21.70
C PHE A 10 -44.01 -3.45 22.46
N VAL A 11 -42.86 -3.08 23.03
CA VAL A 11 -42.56 -1.68 23.37
C VAL A 11 -41.26 -1.33 22.69
N SER A 12 -41.43 -0.70 21.54
CA SER A 12 -40.43 0.03 20.78
C SER A 12 -39.81 1.11 21.66
N GLN A 13 -38.49 1.09 21.84
CA GLN A 13 -37.71 2.28 22.15
C GLN A 13 -36.66 2.45 21.06
N HIS A 14 -37.09 3.11 20.00
CA HIS A 14 -36.25 3.71 18.99
C HIS A 14 -35.61 4.96 19.62
N LYS A 15 -34.28 4.98 19.77
CA LYS A 15 -33.54 6.19 20.17
C LYS A 15 -32.20 6.25 19.44
N ASP A 16 -32.18 7.12 18.44
CA ASP A 16 -31.05 7.80 17.79
C ASP A 16 -29.76 7.03 17.56
N TRP A 17 -29.61 6.51 16.34
CA TRP A 17 -28.32 6.16 15.73
C TRP A 17 -27.83 7.24 14.74
N ASP A 18 -28.40 8.43 14.75
CA ASP A 18 -27.95 9.58 13.93
C ASP A 18 -26.81 10.37 14.61
N LEU A 19 -25.77 9.66 15.06
CA LEU A 19 -24.44 10.27 15.12
C LEU A 19 -23.92 10.28 13.69
N ASP A 20 -24.38 11.31 13.00
CA ASP A 20 -24.06 11.80 11.66
C ASP A 20 -22.85 11.08 11.04
N THR A 21 -23.12 10.31 9.99
CA THR A 21 -22.09 9.55 9.27
C THR A 21 -20.96 10.48 8.83
N ASP A 22 -21.29 11.74 8.53
CA ASP A 22 -20.34 12.77 8.14
C ASP A 22 -19.39 13.16 9.28
N GLN A 23 -19.86 13.14 10.52
CA GLN A 23 -19.02 13.40 11.71
C GLN A 23 -18.03 12.24 11.95
N GLN A 24 -18.46 11.00 11.74
CA GLN A 24 -17.57 9.83 11.85
C GLN A 24 -16.52 9.81 10.73
N VAL A 25 -16.90 10.17 9.50
CA VAL A 25 -15.98 10.31 8.36
C VAL A 25 -14.97 11.43 8.62
N GLY A 26 -15.41 12.56 9.19
CA GLY A 26 -14.54 13.67 9.57
C GLY A 26 -13.48 13.24 10.60
N GLN A 27 -13.91 12.59 11.68
CA GLN A 27 -13.00 12.10 12.73
C GLN A 27 -12.02 11.04 12.21
N PHE A 28 -12.47 10.15 11.32
CA PHE A 28 -11.60 9.14 10.70
C PHE A 28 -10.59 9.77 9.75
N THR A 29 -11.00 10.80 9.01
CA THR A 29 -10.14 11.54 8.08
C THR A 29 -9.07 12.35 8.83
N GLU A 30 -9.43 12.99 9.95
CA GLU A 30 -8.46 13.66 10.84
C GLU A 30 -7.47 12.67 11.47
N LEU A 31 -7.95 11.49 11.89
CA LEU A 31 -7.07 10.44 12.39
C LEU A 31 -6.10 9.95 11.30
N LEU A 32 -6.57 9.78 10.07
CA LEU A 32 -5.71 9.43 8.95
C LEU A 32 -4.68 10.51 8.64
N HIS A 33 -5.06 11.78 8.65
CA HIS A 33 -4.12 12.89 8.42
C HIS A 33 -3.09 13.01 9.54
N SER A 34 -3.50 12.92 10.81
CA SER A 34 -2.55 12.94 11.94
C SER A 34 -1.58 11.75 11.93
N LEU A 35 -2.05 10.57 11.51
CA LEU A 35 -1.16 9.43 11.27
C LEU A 35 -0.24 9.65 10.08
N GLN A 36 -0.73 10.25 8.99
CA GLN A 36 0.13 10.63 7.87
C GLN A 36 1.17 11.67 8.26
N ASP A 37 0.83 12.66 9.09
CA ASP A 37 1.79 13.66 9.57
C ASP A 37 2.83 13.05 10.53
N CYS A 38 2.41 12.08 11.34
CA CYS A 38 3.29 11.39 12.29
C CYS A 38 4.24 10.39 11.59
N TRP A 39 3.79 9.75 10.51
CA TRP A 39 4.53 8.66 9.84
C TRP A 39 5.07 9.01 8.45
N MET A 40 4.64 10.11 7.84
CA MET A 40 5.10 10.60 6.53
C MET A 40 5.53 12.07 6.62
N PRO A 41 6.83 12.36 6.85
CA PRO A 41 7.32 13.73 6.78
C PRO A 41 7.20 14.24 5.33
N HIS A 42 6.35 15.24 5.15
CA HIS A 42 5.84 15.76 3.88
C HIS A 42 6.85 16.54 3.00
N SER A 43 8.15 16.49 3.25
CA SER A 43 9.06 17.40 2.52
C SER A 43 10.43 16.87 2.11
N ILE A 44 10.85 15.67 2.51
CA ILE A 44 12.15 15.17 2.04
C ILE A 44 12.05 13.65 1.85
N HIS A 45 11.82 13.22 0.61
CA HIS A 45 12.05 11.84 0.18
C HIS A 45 13.55 11.52 0.16
N GLN A 46 14.21 11.57 1.31
CA GLN A 46 15.43 10.81 1.50
C GLN A 46 14.99 9.41 1.88
N THR A 47 14.80 8.57 0.87
CA THR A 47 14.71 7.10 1.04
C THR A 47 15.84 6.67 1.96
N LYS A 48 15.53 6.29 3.20
CA LYS A 48 16.50 5.70 4.12
C LYS A 48 16.89 4.33 3.57
N ALA A 49 18.08 3.86 3.91
CA ALA A 49 18.50 2.49 3.58
C ALA A 49 17.60 1.40 4.20
N SER A 50 16.74 1.79 5.16
CA SER A 50 15.71 0.99 5.80
C SER A 50 14.33 1.07 5.14
N ASP A 51 14.11 2.04 4.23
CA ASP A 51 12.84 2.12 3.50
C ASP A 51 12.80 0.94 2.53
N GLN A 52 11.76 0.12 2.65
CA GLN A 52 11.64 -1.13 1.91
C GLN A 52 11.92 -0.92 0.41
N LEU A 53 12.75 -1.80 -0.14
CA LEU A 53 13.33 -1.73 -1.48
C LEU A 53 12.32 -1.61 -2.65
N TRP A 54 11.06 -1.84 -2.34
CA TRP A 54 9.94 -1.88 -3.27
C TRP A 54 9.62 -0.46 -3.81
N PHE A 55 10.28 0.58 -3.28
CA PHE A 55 10.17 1.99 -3.67
C PHE A 55 11.40 2.59 -4.38
N GLY A 56 12.36 1.77 -4.81
CA GLY A 56 13.48 2.25 -5.63
C GLY A 56 12.99 2.95 -6.93
N PRO A 57 13.77 3.88 -7.51
CA PRO A 57 13.38 4.61 -8.72
C PRO A 57 12.90 3.70 -9.87
N GLU A 58 13.54 2.54 -10.04
CA GLU A 58 13.17 1.55 -11.05
C GLU A 58 11.80 0.89 -10.79
N CYS A 59 11.54 0.46 -9.54
CA CYS A 59 10.24 -0.10 -9.15
C CYS A 59 9.12 0.94 -9.30
N ARG A 60 9.41 2.21 -8.99
CA ARG A 60 8.48 3.33 -9.20
C ARG A 60 8.24 3.57 -10.69
N GLY A 61 9.29 3.53 -11.51
CA GLY A 61 9.19 3.64 -12.96
C GLY A 61 8.30 2.55 -13.56
N ALA A 62 8.50 1.30 -13.17
CA ALA A 62 7.71 0.17 -13.65
C ALA A 62 6.24 0.23 -13.18
N SER A 63 6.00 0.67 -11.94
CA SER A 63 4.64 0.92 -11.43
C SER A 63 3.92 2.03 -12.22
N ASN A 64 4.61 3.14 -12.48
CA ASN A 64 4.08 4.22 -13.31
C ASN A 64 3.78 3.75 -14.74
N ALA A 65 4.69 2.97 -15.35
CA ALA A 65 4.47 2.41 -16.68
C ALA A 65 3.22 1.52 -16.72
N LYS A 66 3.00 0.68 -15.70
CA LYS A 66 1.78 -0.12 -15.55
C LYS A 66 0.52 0.75 -15.44
N TYR A 67 0.57 1.81 -14.64
CA TYR A 67 -0.55 2.75 -14.53
C TYR A 67 -0.87 3.44 -15.86
N HIS A 68 0.15 3.90 -16.58
CA HIS A 68 -0.03 4.51 -17.90
C HIS A 68 -0.55 3.52 -18.95
N ALA A 69 -0.09 2.27 -18.95
CA ALA A 69 -0.61 1.23 -19.84
C ALA A 69 -2.10 0.94 -19.55
N TRP A 70 -2.48 0.88 -18.28
CA TRP A 70 -3.89 0.77 -17.88
C TRP A 70 -4.71 1.97 -18.35
N LEU A 71 -4.25 3.20 -18.12
CA LEU A 71 -4.94 4.41 -18.60
C LEU A 71 -5.10 4.43 -20.12
N ALA A 72 -4.04 4.08 -20.87
CA ALA A 72 -4.08 4.03 -22.33
C ALA A 72 -5.10 3.01 -22.83
N PHE A 73 -5.15 1.82 -22.22
CA PHE A 73 -6.16 0.81 -22.53
C PHE A 73 -7.58 1.26 -22.18
N LYS A 74 -7.78 1.89 -21.01
CA LYS A 74 -9.10 2.39 -20.59
C LYS A 74 -9.62 3.52 -21.50
N ARG A 75 -8.74 4.37 -22.03
CA ARG A 75 -9.08 5.42 -22.99
C ARG A 75 -9.36 4.85 -24.37
N HIS A 76 -8.51 3.95 -24.84
CA HIS A 76 -8.59 3.36 -26.18
C HIS A 76 -8.26 1.86 -26.13
N PRO A 77 -9.28 0.97 -26.13
CA PRO A 77 -9.09 -0.47 -26.00
C PRO A 77 -8.68 -1.12 -27.33
N THR A 78 -7.56 -0.68 -27.89
CA THR A 78 -6.97 -1.30 -29.09
C THR A 78 -6.23 -2.59 -28.71
N ALA A 79 -6.02 -3.49 -29.68
CA ALA A 79 -5.26 -4.73 -29.46
C ALA A 79 -3.85 -4.46 -28.92
N TRP A 80 -3.19 -3.42 -29.45
CA TRP A 80 -1.89 -2.97 -28.97
C TRP A 80 -1.93 -2.52 -27.50
N ASN A 81 -2.87 -1.64 -27.13
CA ASN A 81 -2.97 -1.17 -25.75
C ASN A 81 -3.35 -2.30 -24.77
N GLY A 82 -4.17 -3.24 -25.22
CA GLY A 82 -4.49 -4.45 -24.47
C GLY A 82 -3.26 -5.32 -24.23
N GLN A 83 -2.38 -5.45 -25.23
CA GLN A 83 -1.11 -6.17 -25.08
C GLN A 83 -0.19 -5.46 -24.06
N GLN A 84 0.02 -4.15 -24.22
CA GLN A 84 0.84 -3.36 -23.29
C GLN A 84 0.31 -3.42 -21.85
N HIS A 85 -1.01 -3.38 -21.67
CA HIS A 85 -1.63 -3.52 -20.35
C HIS A 85 -1.40 -4.90 -19.72
N ARG A 86 -1.40 -5.97 -20.54
CA ARG A 86 -1.11 -7.34 -20.07
C ARG A 86 0.36 -7.54 -19.70
N GLU A 87 1.28 -6.95 -20.46
CA GLU A 87 2.72 -7.10 -20.24
C GLU A 87 3.25 -6.25 -19.08
N ALA A 88 2.66 -5.08 -18.82
CA ALA A 88 3.19 -4.15 -17.83
C ALA A 88 3.23 -4.70 -16.37
N PRO A 89 2.25 -5.49 -15.88
CA PRO A 89 2.35 -6.18 -14.60
C PRO A 89 3.52 -7.17 -14.52
N ASP A 90 3.79 -7.91 -15.59
CA ASP A 90 4.91 -8.88 -15.64
C ASP A 90 6.24 -8.16 -15.62
N HIS A 91 6.36 -7.05 -16.36
CA HIS A 91 7.53 -6.18 -16.30
C HIS A 91 7.75 -5.61 -14.90
N MET A 92 6.70 -5.11 -14.24
CA MET A 92 6.78 -4.60 -12.87
C MET A 92 7.26 -5.68 -11.88
N ARG A 93 6.74 -6.91 -12.00
CA ARG A 93 7.17 -8.03 -11.16
C ARG A 93 8.64 -8.38 -11.40
N ALA A 94 9.06 -8.47 -12.66
CA ALA A 94 10.45 -8.74 -13.01
C ALA A 94 11.41 -7.67 -12.45
N THR A 95 11.02 -6.40 -12.48
CA THR A 95 11.80 -5.30 -11.89
C THR A 95 11.87 -5.40 -10.36
N GLN A 96 10.78 -5.78 -9.70
CA GLN A 96 10.76 -6.01 -8.25
C GLN A 96 11.65 -7.20 -7.84
N ASP A 97 11.60 -8.29 -8.60
CA ASP A 97 12.44 -9.47 -8.38
C ASP A 97 13.91 -9.13 -8.59
N TRP A 98 14.24 -8.41 -9.66
CA TRP A 98 15.60 -7.91 -9.92
C TRP A 98 16.10 -7.03 -8.77
N ALA A 99 15.29 -6.05 -8.33
CA ALA A 99 15.68 -5.15 -7.25
C ALA A 99 15.94 -5.93 -5.95
N SER A 100 15.06 -6.88 -5.62
CA SER A 100 15.23 -7.76 -4.46
C SER A 100 16.54 -8.56 -4.52
N ASN A 101 16.87 -9.13 -5.68
CA ASN A 101 18.12 -9.86 -5.89
C ASN A 101 19.37 -8.96 -5.78
N GLN A 102 19.30 -7.74 -6.31
CA GLN A 102 20.38 -6.76 -6.17
C GLN A 102 20.61 -6.41 -4.70
N TRP A 103 19.56 -6.24 -3.92
CA TRP A 103 19.69 -5.96 -2.50
C TRP A 103 20.31 -7.11 -1.72
N VAL A 104 19.88 -8.35 -1.96
CA VAL A 104 20.50 -9.53 -1.34
C VAL A 104 21.99 -9.59 -1.66
N THR A 105 22.35 -9.29 -2.91
CA THR A 105 23.75 -9.27 -3.37
C THR A 105 24.54 -8.16 -2.69
N ASP A 106 24.00 -6.94 -2.61
CA ASP A 106 24.65 -5.82 -1.94
C ASP A 106 24.81 -6.07 -0.43
N LEU A 107 23.80 -6.66 0.21
CA LEU A 107 23.85 -7.02 1.62
C LEU A 107 24.92 -8.09 1.89
N LYS A 108 25.00 -9.14 1.06
CA LYS A 108 26.09 -10.13 1.12
C LYS A 108 27.46 -9.47 0.97
N ARG A 109 27.61 -8.57 0.00
CA ARG A 109 28.85 -7.82 -0.23
C ARG A 109 29.23 -6.95 0.97
N LYS A 110 28.27 -6.22 1.56
CA LYS A 110 28.49 -5.39 2.76
C LYS A 110 28.91 -6.22 3.96
N LEU A 111 28.27 -7.38 4.18
CA LEU A 111 28.63 -8.29 5.26
C LEU A 111 30.02 -8.92 5.06
N GLN A 112 30.40 -9.23 3.82
CA GLN A 112 31.74 -9.75 3.50
C GLN A 112 32.83 -8.68 3.54
N GLY A 113 32.50 -7.44 3.17
CA GLY A 113 33.41 -6.29 3.16
C GLY A 113 33.63 -5.65 4.54
N CYS A 114 32.80 -5.97 5.54
CA CYS A 114 33.08 -5.65 6.94
C CYS A 114 34.15 -6.60 7.52
N GLN A 115 35.33 -6.66 6.91
CA GLN A 115 36.55 -6.72 7.72
C GLN A 115 36.62 -5.37 8.44
N MET A 116 36.04 -5.32 9.63
CA MET A 116 36.25 -4.23 10.56
C MET A 116 37.76 -4.10 10.73
N GLU A 117 38.34 -3.05 10.14
CA GLU A 117 39.58 -2.50 10.64
C GLU A 117 39.37 -2.29 12.14
N SER A 118 39.98 -3.17 12.92
CA SER A 118 39.99 -3.12 14.38
C SER A 118 40.57 -1.76 14.76
N LYS A 119 39.69 -0.79 15.05
CA LYS A 119 40.08 0.41 15.77
C LYS A 119 40.55 -0.03 17.16
N CYS A 120 41.85 -0.29 17.28
CA CYS A 120 42.51 -0.26 18.58
C CYS A 120 42.34 1.15 19.12
N TRP A 121 41.58 1.26 20.20
CA TRP A 121 41.59 2.40 21.11
C TRP A 121 42.78 2.26 22.07
#